data_AF-A0A381UPH0-F1
#
_entry.id   AF-A0A381UPH0-F1
#
_cell.length_a   1.000
_cell.length_b   1.000
_cell.length_c   1.000
_cell.angle_alpha   90.00
_cell.angle_beta   90.00
_cell.angle_gamma   90.00
#
_symmetry.space_group_name_H-M   'P 1'
#
loop_
_entity.id
_entity.type
_entity.pdbx_description
1 polymer ?
#
loop_
_entity_poly.entity_id
_entity_poly.type
_entity_poly.pdbx_seq_one_letter_code
_entity_poly.pdbx_strand_id
1 'polypeptide(L)'
;MKNNKFVGPVYKESEAFILANFYEKSTHSILYIGKDDIEINSIANKLKWLFPNDLIFTFRSWDQIPYDLVSPSKEIQLERIKTLYYLHSTNKKKIVLTTINAVIQKTLYKDFILKNSFEICEDKKINFNDLISKLLLLGYERTSVVR
;
A
#
# COMPACT_ATOMS: atom_id res chain seq x y z
N MET A 1 3.14 -25.66 -9.58
CA MET A 1 2.86 -25.53 -8.12
C MET A 1 3.96 -26.24 -7.30
N LYS A 2 5.25 -25.88 -7.44
CA LYS A 2 6.38 -26.74 -7.00
C LYS A 2 7.41 -26.08 -6.06
N ASN A 3 7.12 -24.93 -5.44
CA ASN A 3 8.07 -24.19 -4.57
C ASN A 3 7.45 -23.79 -3.22
N ASN A 4 6.69 -24.68 -2.58
CA ASN A 4 6.20 -24.40 -1.23
C ASN A 4 7.29 -24.75 -0.22
N LYS A 5 7.75 -23.75 0.55
CA LYS A 5 8.67 -23.94 1.67
C LYS A 5 7.90 -23.71 2.96
N PHE A 6 7.95 -24.67 3.87
CA PHE A 6 7.42 -24.53 5.22
C PHE A 6 8.54 -24.07 6.15
N VAL A 7 8.25 -23.10 7.01
CA VAL A 7 9.21 -22.56 7.99
C VAL A 7 8.63 -22.79 9.38
N GLY A 8 9.38 -23.48 10.25
CA GLY A 8 8.97 -23.77 11.61
C GLY A 8 10.05 -24.52 12.41
N PRO A 9 10.03 -24.48 13.75
CA PRO A 9 9.10 -23.73 14.60
C PRO A 9 9.41 -22.23 14.66
N VAL A 10 8.38 -21.39 14.55
CA VAL A 10 8.51 -19.92 14.62
C VAL A 10 7.91 -19.43 15.94
N TYR A 11 8.68 -18.67 16.72
CA TYR A 11 8.16 -18.02 17.92
C TYR A 11 7.23 -16.87 17.51
N LYS A 12 6.09 -16.74 18.19
CA LYS A 12 5.13 -15.66 17.92
C LYS A 12 5.87 -14.32 18.01
N GLU A 13 5.56 -13.40 17.10
CA GLU A 13 6.17 -12.06 17.00
C GLU A 13 7.59 -11.99 16.40
N SER A 14 8.18 -13.12 16.04
CA SER A 14 9.47 -13.18 15.34
C SER A 14 9.35 -13.17 13.80
N GLU A 15 8.12 -13.14 13.27
CA GLU A 15 7.82 -13.24 11.84
C GLU A 15 8.49 -12.11 11.04
N ALA A 16 8.56 -10.90 11.62
CA ALA A 16 9.22 -9.76 11.00
C ALA A 16 10.72 -10.01 10.72
N PHE A 17 11.43 -10.69 11.62
CA PHE A 17 12.86 -11.00 11.45
C PHE A 17 13.09 -12.09 10.41
N ILE A 18 12.18 -13.06 10.35
CA ILE A 18 12.20 -14.11 9.32
C ILE A 18 11.95 -13.48 7.95
N LEU A 19 10.93 -12.62 7.86
CA LEU A 19 10.60 -11.87 6.66
C LEU A 19 11.75 -10.96 6.22
N ALA A 20 12.41 -10.30 7.17
CA ALA A 20 13.61 -9.48 6.93
C ALA A 20 14.76 -10.30 6.31
N ASN A 21 15.06 -11.46 6.87
CA ASN A 21 16.09 -12.37 6.34
C ASN A 21 15.74 -12.88 4.91
N PHE A 22 14.47 -13.17 4.64
CA PHE A 22 14.03 -13.51 3.28
C PHE A 22 14.14 -12.32 2.33
N TYR A 23 13.77 -11.12 2.81
CA TYR A 23 13.87 -9.90 2.05
C TYR A 23 15.31 -9.66 1.65
N GLU A 24 16.27 -9.61 2.58
CA GLU A 24 17.69 -9.38 2.29
C GLU A 24 18.28 -10.37 1.27
N LYS A 25 17.99 -11.66 1.42
CA LYS A 25 18.51 -12.72 0.54
C LYS A 25 17.87 -12.75 -0.85
N SER A 26 16.73 -12.11 -1.02
CA SER A 26 16.00 -12.07 -2.29
C SER A 26 16.32 -10.80 -3.07
N THR A 27 16.33 -10.89 -4.40
CA THR A 27 16.32 -9.72 -5.28
C THR A 27 14.91 -9.23 -5.59
N HIS A 28 13.88 -10.01 -5.21
CA HIS A 28 12.48 -9.76 -5.53
C HIS A 28 11.75 -9.08 -4.36
N SER A 29 10.70 -8.33 -4.70
CA SER A 29 9.73 -7.82 -3.74
C SER A 29 8.99 -8.96 -3.04
N ILE A 30 8.55 -8.74 -1.80
CA ILE A 30 7.82 -9.75 -1.01
C ILE A 30 6.41 -9.25 -0.71
N LEU A 31 5.43 -10.13 -0.94
CA LEU A 31 4.06 -9.98 -0.44
C LEU A 31 3.88 -10.88 0.77
N TYR A 32 3.60 -10.27 1.93
CA TYR A 32 3.23 -10.98 3.14
C TYR A 32 1.72 -10.91 3.33
N ILE A 33 1.08 -12.07 3.47
CA ILE A 33 -0.36 -12.16 3.75
C ILE A 33 -0.51 -12.58 5.22
N GLY A 34 -0.81 -11.61 6.08
CA GLY A 34 -1.08 -11.83 7.49
C GLY A 34 -2.53 -12.22 7.75
N LYS A 35 -2.80 -12.66 8.98
CA LYS A 35 -4.13 -13.09 9.42
C LYS A 35 -5.08 -11.91 9.62
N ASP A 36 -4.61 -10.85 10.27
CA ASP A 36 -5.40 -9.66 10.61
C ASP A 36 -4.56 -8.37 10.56
N ASP A 37 -5.22 -7.21 10.70
CA ASP A 37 -4.58 -5.90 10.67
C ASP A 37 -3.61 -5.68 11.85
N ILE A 38 -3.86 -6.33 12.99
CA ILE A 38 -3.00 -6.21 14.19
C ILE A 38 -1.63 -6.83 13.90
N GLU A 39 -1.62 -8.03 13.31
CA GLU A 39 -0.43 -8.75 12.93
C GLU A 39 0.40 -7.96 11.91
N ILE A 40 -0.22 -7.53 10.80
CA ILE A 40 0.53 -6.82 9.75
C ILE A 40 1.06 -5.47 10.24
N ASN A 41 0.34 -4.75 11.11
CA ASN A 41 0.82 -3.49 11.67
C ASN A 41 2.00 -3.69 12.63
N SER A 42 1.95 -4.74 13.46
CA SER A 42 3.07 -5.14 14.32
C SER A 42 4.32 -5.46 13.49
N ILE A 43 4.17 -6.25 12.42
CA ILE A 43 5.25 -6.57 11.50
C ILE A 43 5.75 -5.33 10.77
N ALA A 44 4.85 -4.46 10.29
CA ALA A 44 5.20 -3.21 9.60
C ALA A 44 6.09 -2.32 10.45
N ASN A 45 5.75 -2.14 11.72
CA ASN A 45 6.51 -1.30 12.64
C ASN A 45 7.92 -1.86 12.87
N LYS A 46 8.04 -3.18 13.08
CA LYS A 46 9.34 -3.86 13.23
C LYS A 46 10.18 -3.77 11.96
N LEU A 47 9.58 -3.97 10.78
CA LEU A 47 10.29 -3.87 9.51
C LEU A 47 10.73 -2.44 9.21
N LYS A 48 9.91 -1.42 9.50
CA LYS A 48 10.31 -0.01 9.32
C LYS A 48 11.49 0.36 10.20
N TRP A 49 11.59 -0.24 11.39
CA TRP A 49 12.75 -0.07 12.27
C TRP A 49 13.99 -0.77 11.71
N LEU A 50 13.86 -2.00 11.18
CA LEU A 50 14.96 -2.76 10.58
C LEU A 50 15.46 -2.14 9.26
N PHE A 51 14.54 -1.64 8.44
CA PHE A 51 14.82 -1.12 7.10
C PHE A 51 14.21 0.28 6.90
N PRO A 52 14.77 1.31 7.55
CA PRO A 52 14.20 2.66 7.52
C PRO A 52 14.18 3.31 6.13
N ASN A 53 15.04 2.85 5.22
CA ASN A 53 15.18 3.39 3.87
C ASN A 53 14.47 2.55 2.80
N ASP A 54 13.94 1.38 3.16
CA ASP A 54 13.26 0.49 2.22
C ASP A 54 11.77 0.83 2.08
N LEU A 55 11.21 0.42 0.94
CA LEU A 55 9.81 0.61 0.64
C LEU A 55 8.97 -0.48 1.31
N ILE A 56 8.38 -0.14 2.45
CA ILE A 56 7.46 -1.01 3.19
C ILE A 56 6.06 -0.40 3.12
N PHE A 57 5.14 -1.14 2.52
CA PHE A 57 3.75 -0.74 2.33
C PHE A 57 2.80 -1.68 3.04
N THR A 58 1.71 -1.11 3.53
CA THR A 58 0.58 -1.81 4.13
C THR A 58 -0.63 -1.65 3.21
N PHE A 59 -1.26 -2.77 2.87
CA PHE A 59 -2.47 -2.83 2.04
C PHE A 59 -3.58 -3.46 2.87
N ARG A 60 -4.27 -2.62 3.63
CA ARG A 60 -5.36 -3.02 4.53
C ARG A 60 -6.66 -3.29 3.78
N SER A 61 -7.54 -4.10 4.36
CA SER A 61 -8.92 -4.22 3.91
C SER A 61 -9.68 -2.92 4.21
N TRP A 62 -10.89 -2.78 3.67
CA TRP A 62 -11.81 -1.77 4.18
C TRP A 62 -12.10 -2.03 5.67
N ASP A 63 -12.30 -0.96 6.43
CA ASP A 63 -12.72 -0.98 7.84
C ASP A 63 -14.22 -1.29 8.02
N GLN A 64 -14.89 -1.63 6.93
CA GLN A 64 -16.31 -1.89 6.86
C GLN A 64 -16.59 -3.32 6.47
N ILE A 65 -17.77 -3.78 6.86
CA ILE A 65 -18.29 -5.05 6.40
C ILE A 65 -18.70 -4.96 4.93
N PRO A 66 -18.70 -6.08 4.19
CA PRO A 66 -19.25 -6.11 2.84
C PRO A 66 -20.70 -5.64 2.82
N TYR A 67 -21.04 -4.76 1.86
CA TYR A 67 -22.37 -4.17 1.67
C TYR A 67 -22.83 -3.20 2.78
N ASP A 68 -21.88 -2.58 3.49
CA ASP A 68 -22.16 -1.46 4.38
C ASP A 68 -22.62 -0.21 3.59
N LEU A 69 -23.39 0.66 4.25
CA LEU A 69 -23.91 1.92 3.69
C LEU A 69 -22.94 3.08 3.87
N VAL A 70 -21.92 2.91 4.71
CA VAL A 70 -20.89 3.91 4.95
C VAL A 70 -19.71 3.66 4.00
N SER A 71 -18.99 4.72 3.62
CA SER A 71 -17.76 4.60 2.81
C SER A 71 -16.53 4.38 3.71
N PRO A 72 -15.49 3.66 3.25
CA PRO A 72 -14.34 3.34 4.10
C PRO A 72 -13.66 4.61 4.63
N SER A 73 -12.96 4.53 5.75
CA SER A 73 -12.24 5.72 6.25
C SER A 73 -11.25 6.27 5.23
N LYS A 74 -11.12 7.60 5.19
CA LYS A 74 -10.18 8.29 4.29
C LYS A 74 -8.76 7.77 4.43
N GLU A 75 -8.33 7.43 5.66
CA GLU A 75 -7.01 6.89 5.94
C GLU A 75 -6.76 5.58 5.17
N ILE A 76 -7.70 4.63 5.24
CA ILE A 76 -7.59 3.35 4.52
C ILE A 76 -7.66 3.56 3.02
N GLN A 77 -8.54 4.43 2.53
CA GLN A 77 -8.62 4.75 1.12
C GLN A 77 -7.29 5.30 0.59
N LEU A 78 -6.70 6.27 1.29
CA LEU A 78 -5.43 6.90 0.91
C LEU A 78 -4.27 5.92 0.95
N GLU A 79 -4.17 5.09 1.98
CA GLU A 79 -3.12 4.10 2.10
C GLU A 79 -3.19 3.04 1.00
N ARG A 80 -4.40 2.57 0.67
CA ARG A 80 -4.60 1.63 -0.44
C ARG A 80 -4.19 2.24 -1.77
N ILE A 81 -4.62 3.48 -2.05
CA ILE A 81 -4.24 4.19 -3.29
C ILE A 81 -2.73 4.40 -3.35
N LYS A 82 -2.10 4.82 -2.24
CA LYS A 82 -0.65 4.98 -2.12
C LYS A 82 0.08 3.67 -2.46
N THR A 83 -0.32 2.57 -1.84
CA THR A 83 0.30 1.26 -2.07
C THR A 83 0.14 0.81 -3.53
N LEU A 84 -1.05 0.96 -4.12
CA LEU A 84 -1.28 0.60 -5.52
C LEU A 84 -0.49 1.49 -6.50
N TYR A 85 -0.37 2.80 -6.21
CA TYR A 85 0.46 3.69 -7.01
C TYR A 85 1.92 3.25 -7.00
N TYR A 86 2.52 3.04 -5.82
CA TYR A 86 3.92 2.61 -5.70
C TYR A 86 4.16 1.18 -6.17
N LEU A 87 3.14 0.32 -6.16
CA LEU A 87 3.23 -0.99 -6.79
C LEU A 87 3.53 -0.87 -8.29
N HIS A 88 2.96 0.13 -8.96
CA HIS A 88 3.07 0.33 -10.41
C HIS A 88 4.09 1.38 -10.85
N SER A 89 4.40 2.38 -10.02
CA SER A 89 5.26 3.51 -10.39
C SER A 89 6.77 3.21 -10.25
N THR A 90 7.14 2.19 -9.48
CA THR A 90 8.55 1.84 -9.26
C THR A 90 8.80 0.34 -9.27
N ASN A 91 9.92 -0.04 -9.90
CA ASN A 91 10.45 -1.41 -9.86
C ASN A 91 11.40 -1.64 -8.69
N LYS A 92 11.57 -0.65 -7.80
CA LYS A 92 12.35 -0.84 -6.57
C LYS A 92 11.77 -1.99 -5.76
N LYS A 93 12.70 -2.77 -5.19
CA LYS A 93 12.40 -3.84 -4.24
C LYS A 93 11.60 -3.27 -3.06
N LYS A 94 10.56 -3.99 -2.65
CA LYS A 94 9.60 -3.54 -1.64
C LYS A 94 8.98 -4.70 -0.88
N ILE A 95 8.50 -4.43 0.32
CA ILE A 95 7.68 -5.34 1.10
C ILE A 95 6.25 -4.80 1.12
N VAL A 96 5.28 -5.63 0.77
CA VAL A 96 3.85 -5.32 0.89
C VAL A 96 3.25 -6.25 1.92
N LEU A 97 2.65 -5.69 2.95
CA LEU A 97 1.95 -6.41 4.01
C LEU A 97 0.45 -6.25 3.77
N THR A 98 -0.26 -7.36 3.66
CA THR A 98 -1.71 -7.38 3.38
C THR A 98 -2.39 -8.43 4.24
N THR A 99 -3.71 -8.38 4.34
CA THR A 99 -4.53 -9.46 4.89
C THR A 99 -5.18 -10.27 3.78
N ILE A 100 -5.74 -11.44 4.13
CA ILE A 100 -6.55 -12.24 3.20
C ILE A 100 -7.77 -11.46 2.68
N ASN A 101 -8.45 -10.72 3.55
CA ASN A 101 -9.63 -9.93 3.19
C ASN A 101 -9.28 -8.81 2.20
N ALA A 102 -8.10 -8.22 2.35
CA ALA A 102 -7.64 -7.17 1.46
C ALA A 102 -7.29 -7.71 0.06
N VAL A 103 -6.63 -8.88 -0.02
CA VAL A 103 -6.11 -9.41 -1.30
C VAL A 103 -7.21 -9.96 -2.22
N ILE A 104 -8.30 -10.48 -1.65
CA ILE A 104 -9.43 -11.00 -2.45
C ILE A 104 -10.29 -9.89 -3.05
N GLN A 105 -10.19 -8.68 -2.52
CA GLN A 105 -10.99 -7.56 -2.95
C GLN A 105 -10.53 -7.02 -4.30
N LYS A 106 -11.45 -6.98 -5.29
CA LYS A 106 -11.17 -6.36 -6.59
C LYS A 106 -10.81 -4.89 -6.41
N THR A 107 -9.79 -4.45 -7.14
CA THR A 107 -9.23 -3.10 -7.03
C THR A 107 -9.11 -2.43 -8.40
N LEU A 108 -8.68 -1.17 -8.40
CA LEU A 108 -8.49 -0.35 -9.59
C LEU A 108 -7.48 -0.98 -10.55
N TYR A 109 -7.73 -0.80 -11.86
CA TYR A 109 -6.79 -1.19 -12.90
C TYR A 109 -5.54 -0.31 -12.85
N LYS A 110 -4.38 -0.89 -13.16
CA LYS A 110 -3.08 -0.20 -13.25
C LYS A 110 -3.16 1.09 -14.08
N ASP A 111 -3.75 1.00 -15.28
CA ASP A 111 -3.78 2.11 -16.22
C ASP A 111 -4.61 3.29 -15.70
N PHE A 112 -5.67 3.00 -14.95
CA PHE A 112 -6.48 4.03 -14.30
C PHE A 112 -5.65 4.82 -13.29
N ILE A 113 -4.85 4.14 -12.47
CA ILE A 113 -4.01 4.80 -11.45
C ILE A 113 -2.92 5.65 -12.12
N LEU A 114 -2.21 5.10 -13.10
CA LEU A 114 -1.09 5.82 -13.73
C LEU A 114 -1.59 7.05 -14.51
N LYS A 115 -2.68 6.94 -15.28
CA LYS A 115 -3.27 8.05 -16.03
C LYS A 115 -3.77 9.19 -15.13
N ASN A 116 -4.29 8.83 -13.95
CA ASN A 116 -4.85 9.80 -13.01
C ASN A 116 -3.83 10.34 -12.00
N SER A 117 -2.60 9.82 -12.00
CA SER A 117 -1.50 10.43 -11.26
C SER A 117 -0.90 11.64 -12.00
N PHE A 118 -0.27 12.55 -11.26
CA PHE A 118 0.54 13.62 -11.81
C PHE A 118 1.63 13.99 -10.81
N GLU A 119 2.77 14.44 -11.32
CA GLU A 119 3.92 14.83 -10.51
C GLU A 119 4.10 16.35 -10.61
N ILE A 120 4.36 16.99 -9.47
CA ILE A 120 4.68 18.41 -9.38
C ILE A 120 6.12 18.50 -8.90
N CYS A 121 6.97 19.14 -9.69
CA CYS A 121 8.39 19.36 -9.40
C CYS A 121 8.70 20.85 -9.57
N GLU A 122 9.83 21.28 -9.01
CA GLU A 122 10.38 22.62 -9.26
C GLU A 122 10.56 22.86 -10.77
N ASP A 123 10.38 24.12 -11.20
CA ASP A 123 10.44 24.58 -12.60
C ASP A 123 9.44 23.96 -13.60
N LYS A 124 8.54 23.07 -13.14
CA LYS A 124 7.51 22.50 -14.00
C LYS A 124 6.37 23.50 -14.22
N LYS A 125 6.19 23.94 -15.47
CA LYS A 125 5.03 24.75 -15.87
C LYS A 125 3.78 23.88 -15.91
N ILE A 126 2.78 24.22 -15.08
CA ILE A 126 1.49 23.53 -15.01
C ILE A 126 0.39 24.54 -15.28
N ASN A 127 -0.56 24.20 -16.16
CA ASN A 127 -1.76 24.98 -16.35
C ASN A 127 -2.67 24.80 -15.12
N PHE A 128 -2.87 25.89 -14.39
CA PHE A 128 -3.64 25.88 -13.15
C PHE A 128 -5.10 25.46 -13.34
N ASN A 129 -5.73 25.86 -14.45
CA ASN A 129 -7.13 25.53 -14.73
C ASN A 129 -7.30 24.04 -15.03
N ASP A 130 -6.34 23.45 -15.76
CA ASP A 130 -6.34 22.01 -16.07
C ASP A 130 -6.12 21.19 -14.79
N LEU A 131 -5.24 21.65 -13.91
CA LEU A 131 -5.00 21.02 -12.60
C LEU A 131 -6.28 21.03 -11.74
N ILE A 132 -6.94 22.18 -11.61
CA ILE A 132 -8.20 22.29 -10.86
C ILE A 132 -9.26 21.35 -11.43
N SER A 133 -9.45 21.37 -12.75
CA SER A 133 -10.44 20.52 -13.42
C SER A 133 -10.16 19.03 -13.19
N LYS A 134 -8.88 18.63 -13.24
CA LYS A 134 -8.47 17.26 -12.94
C LYS A 134 -8.73 16.88 -11.47
N LEU A 135 -8.41 17.76 -10.52
CA LEU A 135 -8.66 17.52 -9.10
C LEU A 135 -10.15 17.35 -8.79
N LEU A 136 -11.00 18.21 -9.37
CA LEU A 136 -12.46 18.10 -9.22
C LEU A 136 -12.98 16.78 -9.79
N LEU A 137 -12.47 16.34 -10.95
CA LEU A 137 -12.82 15.05 -11.56
C LEU A 137 -12.39 13.84 -10.70
N LEU A 138 -11.29 13.99 -9.94
CA LEU A 138 -10.82 12.98 -8.99
C LEU A 138 -11.56 13.02 -7.64
N GLY A 139 -12.57 13.87 -7.49
CA GLY A 139 -13.39 13.97 -6.28
C GLY A 139 -12.77 14.80 -5.15
N TYR A 140 -11.76 15.63 -5.45
CA TYR A 140 -11.28 16.62 -4.48
C TYR A 140 -12.30 17.73 -4.32
N GLU A 141 -12.50 18.17 -3.08
CA GLU A 141 -13.41 19.24 -2.74
C GLU A 141 -12.66 20.56 -2.54
N ARG A 142 -13.21 21.65 -3.07
CA ARG A 142 -12.66 22.98 -2.85
C ARG A 142 -13.04 23.47 -1.46
N THR A 143 -12.05 23.69 -0.62
CA THR A 143 -12.23 24.20 0.75
C THR A 143 -11.38 25.46 0.95
N SER A 144 -11.77 26.29 1.91
CA SER A 144 -10.98 27.47 2.29
C SER A 144 -9.74 27.09 3.10
N VAL A 145 -9.80 25.99 3.86
CA VAL A 145 -8.73 25.46 4.71
C VAL A 145 -8.69 23.93 4.58
N VAL A 146 -7.53 23.40 4.18
CA VAL A 146 -7.28 21.95 4.12
C VAL A 146 -6.99 21.44 5.54
N ARG A 147 -7.62 20.32 5.93
CA ARG A 147 -7.46 19.66 7.23
C ARG A 147 -6.89 18.26 7.07
#